data_AF-A0A9W6F574-F1
#
_entry.id   AF-A0A9W6F574-F1
#
_cell.length_a   1.000
_cell.length_b   1.000
_cell.length_c   1.000
_cell.angle_alpha   90.00
_cell.angle_beta   90.00
_cell.angle_gamma   90.00
#
_symmetry.space_group_name_H-M   'P 1'
#
loop_
_entity.id
_entity.type
_entity.pdbx_description
1 polymer ?
#
loop_
_entity_poly.entity_id
_entity_poly.type
_entity_poly.pdbx_seq_one_letter_code
_entity_poly.pdbx_strand_id
1 'polypeptide(L)'
;MSLSVSVSVARPRCSHLGTFRGKLPFGIKPTGKVIEEPPQTASLTFNAAGQVEGYTMGYVMDRMVGNTNGLGGVFGLMWALGAPLPAPEGHPWSPSLQLRLVNSGVWLLQDPLPGLGTQNAFTT
;
A
#
# COMPACT_ATOMS: atom_id res chain seq x y z
N MET A 1 -7.19 -32.36 4.12
CA MET A 1 -7.80 -31.25 3.35
C MET A 1 -6.64 -30.35 2.94
N SER A 2 -6.27 -30.29 1.66
CA SER A 2 -5.13 -29.48 1.18
C SER A 2 -5.67 -28.13 0.72
N LEU A 3 -5.35 -27.06 1.46
CA LEU A 3 -5.63 -25.69 1.05
C LEU A 3 -4.47 -25.21 0.19
N SER A 4 -4.76 -24.80 -1.04
CA SER A 4 -3.76 -24.21 -1.93
C SER A 4 -3.83 -22.69 -1.85
N VAL A 5 -2.68 -22.05 -1.69
CA VAL A 5 -2.54 -20.59 -1.64
C VAL A 5 -1.70 -20.16 -2.83
N SER A 6 -2.23 -19.23 -3.63
CA SER A 6 -1.48 -18.58 -4.70
C SER A 6 -1.20 -17.12 -4.31
N VAL A 7 0.03 -16.67 -4.51
CA VAL A 7 0.46 -15.29 -4.24
C VAL A 7 0.91 -14.67 -5.55
N SER A 8 0.44 -13.46 -5.82
CA SER A 8 0.78 -12.71 -7.03
C SER A 8 1.18 -11.29 -6.69
N VAL A 9 2.23 -10.82 -7.38
CA VAL A 9 2.68 -9.44 -7.33
C VAL A 9 2.21 -8.73 -8.60
N ALA A 10 1.59 -7.57 -8.45
CA ALA A 10 1.13 -6.75 -9.55
C ALA A 10 1.44 -5.28 -9.32
N ARG A 11 1.64 -4.55 -10.42
CA ARG A 11 1.71 -3.09 -10.43
C ARG A 11 0.61 -2.56 -11.36
N PRO A 12 -0.58 -2.27 -10.83
CA PRO A 12 -1.69 -1.79 -11.64
C PRO A 12 -1.41 -0.43 -12.28
N ARG A 13 -1.75 -0.31 -13.56
CA ARG A 13 -1.81 0.95 -14.30
C ARG A 13 -3.14 1.00 -15.02
N CYS A 14 -3.89 2.08 -14.86
CA CYS A 14 -5.17 2.26 -15.55
C CYS A 14 -5.37 3.71 -15.99
N SER A 15 -6.34 3.95 -16.87
CA SER A 15 -6.72 5.29 -17.32
C SER A 15 -8.20 5.51 -17.06
N HIS A 16 -8.54 6.62 -16.41
CA HIS A 16 -9.92 6.92 -16.04
C HIS A 16 -10.66 7.60 -17.20
N LEU A 17 -11.14 6.78 -18.13
CA LEU A 17 -11.80 7.23 -19.37
C LEU A 17 -13.34 7.16 -19.33
N GLY A 18 -13.91 6.35 -18.43
CA GLY A 18 -15.35 6.21 -18.24
C GLY A 18 -15.81 6.66 -16.86
N THR A 19 -17.12 6.86 -16.67
CA THR A 19 -17.68 7.22 -15.37
C THR A 19 -17.54 6.06 -14.38
N PHE A 20 -16.78 6.25 -13.31
CA PHE A 20 -16.70 5.29 -12.22
C PHE A 20 -17.95 5.39 -11.34
N ARG A 21 -18.79 4.36 -11.36
CA ARG A 21 -20.02 4.28 -10.53
C ARG A 21 -19.87 3.40 -9.29
N GLY A 22 -19.13 2.30 -9.38
CA GLY A 22 -18.98 1.35 -8.26
C GLY A 22 -20.31 1.06 -7.55
N LYS A 23 -20.27 0.96 -6.20
CA LYS A 23 -21.45 1.01 -5.32
C LYS A 23 -21.63 2.41 -4.68
N LEU A 24 -21.08 3.45 -5.29
CA LEU A 24 -21.16 4.80 -4.74
C LEU A 24 -22.55 5.40 -5.03
N PRO A 25 -23.08 6.24 -4.13
CA PRO A 25 -24.35 6.93 -4.35
C PRO A 25 -24.27 7.99 -5.47
N PHE A 26 -23.07 8.33 -5.93
CA PHE A 26 -22.81 9.25 -7.04
C PHE A 26 -21.74 8.67 -7.98
N GLY A 27 -21.81 9.03 -9.25
CA GLY A 27 -20.79 8.65 -10.25
C GLY A 27 -19.67 9.67 -10.33
N ILE A 28 -18.42 9.20 -10.32
CA ILE A 28 -17.24 10.04 -10.56
C ILE A 28 -17.07 10.18 -12.07
N LYS A 29 -17.14 11.42 -12.58
CA LYS A 29 -16.97 11.71 -14.01
C LYS A 29 -15.55 11.34 -14.48
N PRO A 30 -15.39 10.91 -15.75
CA PRO A 30 -14.08 10.60 -16.30
C PRO A 30 -13.13 11.80 -16.17
N THR A 31 -11.92 11.54 -15.69
CA THR A 31 -10.91 12.58 -15.42
C THR A 31 -9.79 12.59 -16.44
N GLY A 32 -9.67 11.56 -17.28
CA GLY A 32 -8.59 11.40 -18.25
C GLY A 32 -7.22 11.09 -17.62
N LYS A 33 -7.15 10.96 -16.29
CA LYS A 33 -5.89 10.70 -15.57
C LYS A 33 -5.42 9.27 -15.79
N VAL A 34 -4.11 9.10 -15.91
CA VAL A 34 -3.44 7.81 -15.78
C VAL A 34 -3.13 7.59 -14.31
N ILE A 35 -3.58 6.46 -13.78
CA ILE A 35 -3.39 6.06 -12.39
C ILE A 35 -2.34 4.96 -12.39
N GLU A 36 -1.30 5.16 -11.60
CA GLU A 36 -0.21 4.22 -11.39
C GLU A 36 -0.17 3.88 -9.91
N GLU A 37 -0.66 2.69 -9.58
CA GLU A 37 -0.62 2.17 -8.22
C GLU A 37 0.80 1.70 -7.88
N PRO A 38 1.18 1.69 -6.59
CA PRO A 38 2.41 1.08 -6.13
C PRO A 38 2.43 -0.43 -6.41
N PRO A 39 3.62 -1.07 -6.41
CA PRO A 39 3.74 -2.52 -6.36
C PRO A 39 2.96 -3.08 -5.17
N GLN A 40 2.06 -4.01 -5.45
CA GLN A 40 1.19 -4.63 -4.45
C GLN A 40 1.14 -6.14 -4.62
N THR A 41 0.96 -6.85 -3.50
CA THR A 41 0.77 -8.29 -3.49
C THR A 41 -0.68 -8.63 -3.17
N ALA A 42 -1.11 -9.78 -3.68
CA ALA A 42 -2.40 -10.36 -3.37
C ALA A 42 -2.26 -11.88 -3.17
N SER A 43 -3.03 -12.44 -2.23
CA SER A 43 -3.14 -13.89 -2.06
C SER A 43 -4.56 -14.37 -2.31
N LEU A 44 -4.67 -15.53 -2.94
CA LEU A 44 -5.90 -16.25 -3.19
C LEU A 44 -5.83 -17.60 -2.48
N THR A 45 -6.85 -17.92 -1.70
CA THR A 45 -7.03 -19.24 -1.09
C THR A 45 -8.11 -19.99 -1.85
N PHE A 46 -7.84 -21.26 -2.18
CA PHE A 46 -8.76 -22.10 -2.93
C PHE A 46 -9.30 -23.25 -2.09
N ASN A 47 -10.60 -23.50 -2.20
CA ASN A 47 -11.24 -24.65 -1.58
C ASN A 47 -10.91 -25.95 -2.34
N ALA A 48 -11.35 -27.09 -1.81
CA ALA A 48 -11.10 -28.40 -2.42
C ALA A 48 -11.72 -28.57 -3.83
N ALA A 49 -12.71 -27.76 -4.19
CA ALA A 49 -13.31 -27.73 -5.53
C ALA A 49 -12.57 -26.77 -6.51
N GLY A 50 -11.47 -26.14 -6.07
CA GLY A 50 -10.71 -25.18 -6.88
C GLY A 50 -11.35 -23.79 -6.97
N GLN A 51 -12.33 -23.48 -6.14
CA GLN A 51 -12.96 -22.16 -6.11
C GLN A 51 -12.24 -21.24 -5.12
N VAL A 52 -12.20 -19.94 -5.41
CA VAL A 52 -11.63 -18.94 -4.49
C VAL A 52 -12.54 -18.82 -3.26
N GLU A 53 -11.99 -19.10 -2.08
CA GLU A 53 -12.66 -18.89 -0.79
C GLU A 53 -12.09 -17.67 -0.03
N GLY A 54 -10.88 -17.23 -0.37
CA GLY A 54 -10.22 -16.10 0.27
C GLY A 54 -9.46 -15.25 -0.72
N TYR A 55 -9.54 -13.93 -0.56
CA TYR A 55 -8.78 -12.98 -1.36
C TYR A 55 -8.24 -11.84 -0.48
N THR A 56 -6.92 -11.75 -0.36
CA THR A 56 -6.25 -10.59 0.23
C THR A 56 -5.72 -9.74 -0.91
N MET A 57 -6.20 -8.50 -1.06
CA MET A 57 -5.77 -7.60 -2.13
C MET A 57 -5.18 -6.33 -1.52
N GLY A 58 -4.19 -5.74 -2.20
CA GLY A 58 -3.78 -4.37 -1.92
C GLY A 58 -2.72 -4.23 -0.84
N TYR A 59 -1.95 -5.29 -0.55
CA TYR A 59 -0.78 -5.15 0.31
C TYR A 59 0.33 -4.41 -0.46
N VAL A 60 0.44 -3.12 -0.19
CA VAL A 60 1.45 -2.24 -0.81
C VAL A 60 2.83 -2.58 -0.28
N MET A 61 3.71 -2.97 -1.19
CA MET A 61 5.10 -3.35 -0.89
C MET A 61 6.04 -2.15 -0.89
N ASP A 62 5.80 -1.17 -1.76
CA ASP A 62 6.59 0.07 -1.83
C ASP A 62 5.67 1.27 -2.06
N ARG A 63 5.56 2.13 -1.05
CA ARG A 63 4.68 3.31 -1.05
C ARG A 63 5.27 4.51 -1.81
N MET A 64 6.55 4.46 -2.17
CA MET A 64 7.25 5.55 -2.85
C MET A 64 7.07 5.52 -4.37
N VAL A 65 6.53 4.42 -4.91
CA VAL A 65 6.33 4.20 -6.34
C VAL A 65 4.87 4.47 -6.72
N GLY A 66 4.67 5.09 -7.87
CA GLY A 66 3.33 5.39 -8.40
C GLY A 66 2.88 6.82 -8.11
N ASN A 67 1.62 7.12 -8.42
CA ASN A 67 1.03 8.46 -8.29
C ASN A 67 -0.18 8.53 -7.35
N THR A 68 -0.39 7.47 -6.57
CA THR A 68 -1.49 7.34 -5.60
C THR A 68 -1.02 7.61 -4.17
N ASN A 69 0.18 8.19 -3.98
CA ASN A 69 0.80 8.45 -2.67
C ASN A 69 0.88 7.19 -1.79
N GLY A 70 1.24 6.05 -2.38
CA GLY A 70 1.43 4.79 -1.66
C GLY A 70 0.14 4.11 -1.19
N LEU A 71 -1.02 4.58 -1.63
CA LEU A 71 -2.28 3.85 -1.50
C LEU A 71 -2.38 2.82 -2.63
N GLY A 72 -2.85 1.62 -2.30
CA GLY A 72 -3.07 0.52 -3.24
C GLY A 72 -4.56 0.26 -3.48
N GLY A 73 -4.85 -0.63 -4.44
CA GLY A 73 -6.18 -1.15 -4.70
C GLY A 73 -7.24 -0.05 -4.93
N VAL A 74 -8.41 -0.20 -4.30
CA VAL A 74 -9.51 0.77 -4.44
C VAL A 74 -9.19 2.12 -3.78
N PHE A 75 -8.35 2.13 -2.74
CA PHE A 75 -7.98 3.34 -2.02
C PHE A 75 -7.12 4.26 -2.90
N GLY A 76 -6.14 3.70 -3.62
CA GLY A 76 -5.30 4.46 -4.54
C GLY A 76 -6.09 5.03 -5.72
N LEU A 77 -7.00 4.23 -6.29
CA LEU A 77 -7.93 4.66 -7.33
C LEU A 77 -8.77 5.85 -6.85
N MET A 78 -9.46 5.71 -5.73
CA MET A 78 -10.32 6.77 -5.19
C MET A 78 -9.55 8.05 -4.83
N TRP A 79 -8.34 7.90 -4.31
CA TRP A 79 -7.42 9.01 -4.06
C TRP A 79 -7.04 9.75 -5.35
N ALA A 80 -6.62 9.04 -6.39
CA ALA A 80 -6.25 9.64 -7.68
C ALA A 80 -7.43 10.33 -8.39
N LEU A 81 -8.64 9.83 -8.15
CA LEU A 81 -9.90 10.40 -8.62
C LEU A 81 -10.36 11.64 -7.83
N GLY A 82 -9.69 11.98 -6.73
CA GLY A 82 -10.03 13.14 -5.90
C GLY A 82 -11.26 12.92 -5.00
N ALA A 83 -11.62 11.66 -4.77
CA ALA A 83 -12.74 11.28 -3.92
C ALA A 83 -12.28 10.19 -2.94
N PRO A 84 -11.36 10.47 -2.00
CA PRO A 84 -10.90 9.48 -1.05
C PRO A 84 -12.07 8.97 -0.18
N LEU A 85 -11.95 7.73 0.30
CA LEU A 85 -12.92 7.17 1.23
C LEU A 85 -12.91 7.98 2.55
N PRO A 86 -14.06 8.19 3.21
CA PRO A 86 -14.16 8.93 4.47
C PRO A 86 -13.71 8.05 5.65
N ALA A 87 -12.51 7.49 5.55
CA ALA A 87 -11.88 6.64 6.52
C ALA A 87 -10.38 6.97 6.57
N PRO A 88 -9.70 6.86 7.73
CA PRO A 88 -8.27 7.12 7.84
C PRO A 88 -7.42 6.33 6.83
N GLU A 89 -7.84 5.11 6.49
CA GLU A 89 -7.21 4.22 5.52
C GLU A 89 -7.31 4.73 4.07
N GLY A 90 -8.26 5.62 3.80
CA GLY A 90 -8.41 6.31 2.51
C GLY A 90 -7.41 7.44 2.30
N HIS A 91 -6.60 7.76 3.31
CA HIS A 91 -5.56 8.77 3.22
C HIS A 91 -4.18 8.12 3.14
N PRO A 92 -3.23 8.72 2.39
CA PRO A 92 -1.86 8.27 2.33
C PRO A 92 -1.26 8.09 3.73
N TRP A 93 -0.51 7.02 3.90
CA TRP A 93 0.22 6.78 5.13
C TRP A 93 1.23 7.91 5.37
N SER A 94 1.19 8.50 6.56
CA SER A 94 2.14 9.53 6.99
C SER A 94 2.96 9.01 8.16
N PRO A 95 4.30 8.95 8.05
CA PRO A 95 5.15 8.48 9.15
C PRO A 95 5.05 9.40 10.35
N SER A 96 5.01 8.83 11.56
CA SER A 96 5.10 9.59 12.81
C SER A 96 6.44 10.34 12.91
N LEU A 97 6.48 11.41 13.69
CA LEU A 97 7.72 12.18 13.90
C LEU A 97 8.85 11.30 14.43
N GLN A 98 8.54 10.37 15.34
CA GLN A 98 9.51 9.42 15.87
C GLN A 98 10.06 8.52 14.76
N LEU A 99 9.19 7.97 13.90
CA LEU A 99 9.63 7.11 12.81
C LEU A 99 10.44 7.89 11.77
N ARG A 100 10.09 9.15 11.50
CA ARG A 100 10.90 10.03 10.65
C ARG A 100 12.28 10.29 11.25
N LEU A 101 12.37 10.44 12.56
CA LEU A 101 13.63 10.63 13.27
C LEU A 101 14.50 9.36 13.29
N VAL A 102 13.86 8.19 13.43
CA VAL A 102 14.55 6.89 13.31
C VAL A 102 15.05 6.67 11.87
N ASN A 103 14.23 6.96 10.87
CA ASN A 103 14.60 6.78 9.47
C ASN A 103 15.64 7.80 8.97
N SER A 104 15.77 8.97 9.61
CA SER A 104 16.74 10.00 9.20
C SER A 104 18.17 9.71 9.65
N GLY A 105 18.40 8.68 10.47
CA GLY A 105 19.72 8.38 11.05
C GLY A 105 20.18 9.41 12.09
N VAL A 106 19.38 10.43 12.40
CA VAL A 106 19.71 11.44 13.43
C VAL A 106 19.83 10.82 14.82
N TRP A 107 19.09 9.74 15.09
CA TRP A 107 19.21 8.97 16.32
C TRP A 107 20.57 8.26 16.47
N LEU A 108 21.32 8.02 15.38
CA LEU A 108 22.69 7.46 15.43
C LEU A 108 23.75 8.52 15.78
N LEU A 109 23.41 9.80 15.67
CA LEU A 109 24.29 10.92 16.02
C LEU A 109 24.09 11.39 17.47
N GLN A 110 23.14 10.81 18.20
CA GLN A 110 23.09 10.95 19.64
C GLN A 110 24.13 9.98 20.21
N ASP A 111 25.25 10.54 20.69
CA ASP A 111 26.30 9.79 21.38
C ASP A 111 25.70 8.76 22.36
N PRO A 112 26.33 7.58 22.52
CA PRO A 112 25.83 6.60 23.46
C PRO A 112 25.83 7.24 24.84
N LEU A 113 24.68 7.15 25.51
CA LEU A 113 24.59 7.43 26.95
C LEU A 113 25.81 6.80 27.64
N PRO A 114 26.54 7.54 28.49
CA PRO A 114 27.76 7.01 29.10
C PRO A 114 27.39 5.78 29.94
N GLY A 115 27.69 4.58 29.45
CA GLY A 115 27.46 3.34 30.19
C GLY A 115 27.08 2.08 29.40
N LEU A 116 26.79 2.13 28.09
CA LEU A 116 26.47 0.93 27.32
C LEU A 116 27.51 0.68 26.22
N GLY A 117 28.31 -0.37 26.46
CA GLY A 117 29.39 -0.80 25.58
C GLY A 117 28.94 -1.09 24.16
N THR A 118 29.83 -0.72 23.24
CA THR A 118 29.82 -1.00 21.81
C THR A 118 29.65 -2.50 21.56
N GLN A 119 28.51 -2.91 20.98
CA GLN A 119 28.36 -4.21 20.33
C GLN A 119 27.83 -3.96 18.91
N ASN A 120 28.81 -3.75 18.02
CA ASN A 120 28.91 -4.21 16.64
C ASN A 120 27.72 -4.01 15.68
N ALA A 121 28.02 -3.17 14.68
CA ALA A 121 27.31 -2.97 13.44
C ALA A 121 26.95 -4.30 12.73
N PHE A 122 25.67 -4.44 12.41
CA PHE A 122 25.19 -5.43 11.44
C PHE A 122 25.74 -5.08 10.05
N THR A 123 26.71 -5.87 9.60
CA THR A 123 27.12 -6.02 8.21
C THR A 123 27.02 -7.49 7.86
N THR A 124 26.05 -7.84 7.00
CA THR A 124 26.17 -8.73 5.82
C THR A 124 24.81 -8.72 5.12
#